data_AF-A0A3S0FUE6-F1
#
_entry.id   AF-A0A3S0FUE6-F1
#
_cell.length_a   1.000
_cell.length_b   1.000
_cell.length_c   1.000
_cell.angle_alpha   90.00
_cell.angle_beta   90.00
_cell.angle_gamma   90.00
#
_symmetry.space_group_name_H-M   'P 1'
#
loop_
_entity.id
_entity.type
_entity.pdbx_description
1 polymer ?
#
loop_
_entity_poly.entity_id
_entity_poly.type
_entity_poly.pdbx_seq_one_letter_code
_entity_poly.pdbx_strand_id
1 'polypeptide(L)'
;MQAVADYTPTRTSEPDGTPLDVFAMPTDPASLEELLRDLFENHWQEITFGTLIQGAAWEMKTDRPPTRIGMLDGYLTVAFGVPHFHVCIGEHKGPRSRPTSPELARHRRTARAEIYRRFGRSCVPMSWGVQLFNGANEQQITVLLPNPFLHPETDRLLKEPDWSRLALWDKLRARWFGLTEPDPVDRSAWRGAQA
;
A
#
# COMPACT_ATOMS: atom_id res chain seq x y z
N MET A 1 -14.04 24.81 3.00
CA MET A 1 -12.97 24.89 1.99
C MET A 1 -11.67 24.62 2.72
N GLN A 2 -11.22 23.37 2.72
CA GLN A 2 -9.99 22.98 3.41
C GLN A 2 -8.84 23.34 2.47
N ALA A 3 -7.83 24.07 2.97
CA ALA A 3 -6.68 24.47 2.18
C ALA A 3 -6.05 23.24 1.52
N VAL A 4 -5.84 23.31 0.20
CA VAL A 4 -5.02 22.34 -0.52
C VAL A 4 -3.63 22.43 0.09
N ALA A 5 -3.21 21.41 0.82
CA ALA A 5 -1.86 21.36 1.34
C ALA A 5 -0.93 21.09 0.15
N ASP A 6 0.07 21.93 -0.06
CA ASP A 6 1.21 21.62 -0.92
C ASP A 6 1.99 20.47 -0.27
N TYR A 7 1.52 19.24 -0.51
CA TYR A 7 2.15 18.04 0.01
C TYR A 7 3.25 17.60 -0.94
N THR A 8 4.50 17.75 -0.51
CA THR A 8 5.66 17.26 -1.25
C THR A 8 6.05 15.87 -0.73
N PRO A 9 6.12 14.82 -1.58
CA PRO A 9 6.60 13.52 -1.13
C PRO A 9 8.07 13.58 -0.74
N THR A 10 8.48 12.66 0.13
CA THR A 10 9.89 12.50 0.50
C THR A 10 10.56 11.51 -0.45
N ARG A 11 11.70 11.89 -1.04
CA ARG A 11 12.54 10.97 -1.82
C ARG A 11 13.35 10.07 -0.88
N THR A 12 13.22 8.76 -1.03
CA THR A 12 13.99 7.74 -0.30
C THR A 12 14.59 6.73 -1.28
N SER A 13 15.37 5.78 -0.76
CA SER A 13 15.95 4.68 -1.53
C SER A 13 15.69 3.35 -0.85
N GLU A 14 15.33 2.33 -1.63
CA GLU A 14 15.32 0.93 -1.17
C GLU A 14 16.74 0.46 -0.86
N PRO A 15 16.91 -0.69 -0.16
CA PRO A 15 18.23 -1.28 0.09
C PRO A 15 19.07 -1.54 -1.16
N ASP A 16 18.44 -1.75 -2.33
CA ASP A 16 19.11 -1.95 -3.62
C ASP A 16 19.46 -0.62 -4.34
N GLY A 17 19.16 0.52 -3.70
CA GLY A 17 19.36 1.87 -4.23
C GLY A 17 18.21 2.41 -5.08
N THR A 18 17.15 1.62 -5.30
CA THR A 18 16.03 2.07 -6.14
C THR A 18 15.31 3.27 -5.50
N PRO A 19 15.10 4.39 -6.22
CA PRO A 19 14.43 5.55 -5.66
C PRO A 19 12.92 5.36 -5.49
N LEU A 20 12.38 5.84 -4.35
CA LEU A 20 10.96 5.98 -4.08
C LEU A 20 10.63 7.44 -3.77
N ASP A 21 9.49 7.91 -4.23
CA ASP A 21 8.81 9.03 -3.58
C ASP A 21 7.74 8.46 -2.65
N VAL A 22 7.83 8.78 -1.35
CA VAL A 22 6.90 8.31 -0.32
C VAL A 22 6.03 9.44 0.21
N PHE A 23 4.77 9.12 0.44
CA PHE A 23 3.77 9.98 1.04
C PHE A 23 3.36 9.33 2.37
N ALA A 24 3.86 9.89 3.48
CA ALA A 24 3.60 9.40 4.82
C ALA A 24 2.13 9.56 5.19
N MET A 25 1.52 8.45 5.61
CA MET A 25 0.13 8.34 6.03
C MET A 25 0.01 8.34 7.57
N PRO A 26 -1.14 8.75 8.13
CA PRO A 26 -1.42 8.56 9.55
C PRO A 26 -1.33 7.07 9.95
N THR A 27 -0.81 6.81 11.15
CA THR A 27 -0.63 5.46 11.70
C THR A 27 -1.59 5.15 12.85
N ASP A 28 -2.57 6.01 13.10
CA ASP A 28 -3.62 5.71 14.05
C ASP A 28 -4.53 4.59 13.51
N PRO A 29 -5.11 3.73 14.37
CA PRO A 29 -5.86 2.56 13.91
C PRO A 29 -7.09 2.90 13.07
N ALA A 30 -7.73 4.06 13.28
CA ALA A 30 -8.94 4.43 12.54
C ALA A 30 -8.60 4.78 11.09
N SER A 31 -7.54 5.57 10.87
CA SER A 31 -7.06 5.90 9.53
C SER A 31 -6.57 4.66 8.77
N LEU A 32 -5.83 3.77 9.43
CA LEU A 32 -5.35 2.54 8.83
C LEU A 32 -6.49 1.57 8.49
N GLU A 33 -7.49 1.45 9.37
CA GLU A 33 -8.68 0.65 9.10
C GLU A 33 -9.48 1.21 7.94
N GLU A 34 -9.68 2.54 7.87
CA GLU A 34 -10.35 3.20 6.74
C GLU A 34 -9.64 2.88 5.41
N LEU A 35 -8.32 3.04 5.37
CA LEU A 35 -7.51 2.75 4.17
C LEU A 35 -7.65 1.28 3.73
N LEU A 36 -7.41 0.35 4.66
CA LEU A 36 -7.40 -1.07 4.32
C LEU A 36 -8.81 -1.57 3.98
N ARG A 37 -9.86 -1.03 4.61
CA ARG A 37 -11.24 -1.32 4.21
C ARG A 37 -11.53 -0.82 2.81
N ASP A 38 -11.19 0.42 2.45
CA ASP A 38 -11.44 0.91 1.08
C ASP A 38 -10.72 0.02 0.06
N LEU A 39 -9.45 -0.32 0.29
CA LEU A 39 -8.68 -1.19 -0.60
C LEU A 39 -9.31 -2.57 -0.78
N PHE A 40 -9.68 -3.24 0.31
CA PHE A 40 -10.16 -4.63 0.24
C PHE A 40 -11.67 -4.77 0.05
N GLU A 41 -12.49 -3.76 0.36
CA GLU A 41 -13.94 -3.77 0.10
C GLU A 41 -14.23 -3.29 -1.33
N ASN A 42 -13.57 -2.21 -1.78
CA ASN A 42 -13.92 -1.53 -3.03
C ASN A 42 -12.97 -1.81 -4.19
N HIS A 43 -11.69 -2.16 -3.92
CA HIS A 43 -10.65 -2.27 -4.95
C HIS A 43 -9.96 -3.63 -5.00
N TRP A 44 -10.50 -4.65 -4.31
CA TRP A 44 -9.86 -5.97 -4.20
C TRP A 44 -9.58 -6.64 -5.55
N GLN A 45 -10.36 -6.35 -6.59
CA GLN A 45 -10.19 -6.93 -7.94
C GLN A 45 -8.97 -6.39 -8.68
N GLU A 46 -8.54 -5.19 -8.35
CA GLU A 46 -7.54 -4.44 -9.13
C GLU A 46 -6.17 -4.36 -8.44
N ILE A 47 -6.10 -4.74 -7.17
CA ILE A 47 -4.87 -4.73 -6.37
C ILE A 47 -4.22 -6.11 -6.28
N THR A 48 -2.89 -6.10 -6.15
CA THR A 48 -2.10 -7.25 -5.70
C THR A 48 -1.58 -6.95 -4.31
N PHE A 49 -1.53 -7.93 -3.41
CA PHE A 49 -1.07 -7.68 -2.05
C PHE A 49 -0.22 -8.82 -1.51
N GLY A 50 0.66 -8.50 -0.57
CA GLY A 50 1.43 -9.49 0.15
C GLY A 50 2.58 -8.89 0.95
N THR A 51 3.64 -9.66 1.17
CA THR A 51 4.81 -9.23 1.92
C THR A 51 6.05 -9.38 1.05
N LEU A 52 6.84 -8.31 0.98
CA LEU A 52 8.07 -8.16 0.21
C LEU A 52 9.21 -7.84 1.18
N ILE A 53 9.84 -8.88 1.74
CA ILE A 53 10.99 -8.75 2.64
C ILE A 53 12.27 -9.22 1.94
N GLN A 54 13.41 -8.83 2.50
CA GLN A 54 14.71 -9.30 2.01
C GLN A 54 14.80 -10.82 2.17
N GLY A 55 14.90 -11.54 1.06
CA GLY A 55 14.98 -13.00 1.02
C GLY A 55 13.67 -13.76 0.86
N ALA A 56 12.50 -13.10 0.90
CA ALA A 56 11.22 -13.73 0.60
C ALA A 56 10.16 -12.71 0.15
N ALA A 57 9.50 -13.01 -0.96
CA ALA A 57 8.37 -12.24 -1.46
C ALA A 57 7.23 -13.18 -1.82
N TRP A 58 6.01 -12.79 -1.48
CA TRP A 58 4.80 -13.45 -1.96
C TRP A 58 3.73 -12.40 -2.24
N GLU A 59 2.93 -12.67 -3.26
CA GLU A 59 1.90 -11.79 -3.77
C GLU A 59 0.65 -12.62 -4.04
N MET A 60 -0.52 -12.03 -3.75
CA MET A 60 -1.81 -12.63 -4.00
C MET A 60 -2.70 -11.66 -4.80
N LYS A 61 -3.37 -12.20 -5.80
CA LYS A 61 -4.58 -11.64 -6.42
C LYS A 61 -5.74 -12.56 -6.06
N THR A 62 -6.93 -11.99 -5.86
CA THR A 62 -8.12 -12.75 -5.48
C THR A 62 -9.17 -12.71 -6.59
N ASP A 63 -9.87 -13.81 -6.79
CA ASP A 63 -10.93 -13.98 -7.80
C ASP A 63 -12.33 -13.62 -7.26
N ARG A 64 -12.44 -13.30 -5.98
CA ARG A 64 -13.69 -13.05 -5.26
C ARG A 64 -13.49 -11.99 -4.16
N PRO A 65 -14.57 -11.27 -3.76
CA PRO A 65 -14.48 -10.31 -2.68
C PRO A 65 -14.14 -11.00 -1.34
N PRO A 66 -13.58 -10.26 -0.38
CA PRO A 66 -13.40 -10.80 0.96
C PRO A 66 -14.75 -11.16 1.58
N THR A 67 -14.80 -12.30 2.26
CA THR A 67 -15.97 -12.76 3.01
C THR A 67 -16.12 -12.04 4.35
N ARG A 68 -15.02 -11.48 4.88
CA ARG A 68 -15.02 -10.75 6.15
C ARG A 68 -13.84 -9.78 6.21
N ILE A 69 -14.10 -8.57 6.70
CA ILE A 69 -13.09 -7.63 7.17
C ILE A 69 -13.47 -7.13 8.56
N GLY A 70 -12.59 -7.31 9.54
CA GLY A 70 -12.90 -6.94 10.92
C GLY A 70 -11.69 -6.81 11.83
N MET A 71 -11.87 -6.04 12.90
CA MET A 71 -10.85 -5.83 13.92
C MET A 71 -11.02 -6.79 15.11
N LEU A 72 -9.91 -7.32 15.60
CA LEU A 72 -9.84 -8.04 16.87
C LEU A 72 -8.48 -7.83 17.53
N ASP A 73 -8.47 -7.30 18.75
CA ASP A 73 -7.28 -7.15 19.60
C ASP A 73 -6.06 -6.55 18.87
N GLY A 74 -6.26 -5.42 18.19
CA GLY A 74 -5.24 -4.69 17.45
C GLY A 74 -4.98 -5.17 16.01
N TYR A 75 -5.52 -6.32 15.63
CA TYR A 75 -5.34 -6.88 14.28
C TYR A 75 -6.57 -6.65 13.40
N LEU A 76 -6.34 -6.14 12.19
CA LEU A 76 -7.29 -6.22 11.09
C LEU A 76 -7.17 -7.58 10.42
N THR A 77 -8.28 -8.30 10.33
CA THR A 77 -8.39 -9.53 9.54
C THR A 77 -9.08 -9.23 8.22
N VAL A 78 -8.49 -9.69 7.12
CA VAL A 78 -9.15 -9.77 5.81
C VAL A 78 -9.19 -11.24 5.40
N ALA A 79 -10.40 -11.76 5.16
CA ALA A 79 -10.62 -13.16 4.83
C ALA A 79 -11.29 -13.34 3.47
N PHE A 80 -10.83 -14.31 2.69
CA PHE A 80 -11.39 -14.70 1.38
C PHE A 80 -11.93 -16.15 1.42
N GLY A 81 -12.51 -16.53 2.56
CA GLY A 81 -12.84 -17.92 2.90
C GLY A 81 -11.76 -18.54 3.80
N VAL A 82 -11.17 -19.65 3.37
CA VAL A 82 -10.05 -20.28 4.09
C VAL A 82 -8.80 -19.38 4.12
N PRO A 83 -8.31 -18.84 2.98
CA PRO A 83 -7.18 -17.93 3.02
C PRO A 83 -7.59 -16.60 3.66
N HIS A 84 -6.76 -16.15 4.60
CA HIS A 84 -6.92 -14.90 5.30
C HIS A 84 -5.59 -14.43 5.85
N PHE A 85 -5.46 -13.13 6.10
CA PHE A 85 -4.28 -12.57 6.73
C PHE A 85 -4.68 -11.60 7.85
N HIS A 86 -3.72 -11.29 8.70
CA HIS A 86 -3.88 -10.41 9.85
C HIS A 86 -2.79 -9.34 9.87
N VAL A 87 -3.16 -8.07 9.95
CA VAL A 87 -2.21 -6.95 10.07
C VAL A 87 -2.45 -6.22 11.37
N CYS A 88 -1.42 -6.09 12.20
CA CYS A 88 -1.52 -5.38 13.47
C CYS A 88 -1.46 -3.87 13.23
N ILE A 89 -2.63 -3.22 13.13
CA ILE A 89 -2.77 -1.78 12.93
C ILE A 89 -3.13 -1.03 14.22
N GLY A 90 -3.40 -1.76 15.31
CA GLY A 90 -3.74 -1.19 16.62
C GLY A 90 -2.97 -1.83 17.77
N GLU A 91 -3.31 -1.45 19.00
CA GLU A 91 -2.68 -2.02 20.19
C GLU A 91 -3.18 -3.45 20.44
N HIS A 92 -2.25 -4.41 20.40
CA HIS A 92 -2.52 -5.81 20.75
C HIS A 92 -2.28 -6.06 22.24
N LYS A 93 -3.36 -6.35 22.98
CA LYS A 93 -3.34 -6.51 24.44
C LYS A 93 -3.09 -7.95 24.87
N GLY A 94 -3.44 -8.91 24.02
CA GLY A 94 -3.38 -10.33 24.36
C GLY A 94 -4.45 -10.75 25.38
N PRO A 95 -4.54 -12.06 25.67
CA PRO A 95 -5.52 -12.58 26.63
C PRO A 95 -5.20 -12.12 28.06
N ARG A 96 -6.23 -11.97 28.89
CA ARG A 96 -6.08 -11.55 30.31
C ARG A 96 -5.13 -12.44 31.11
N SER A 97 -5.10 -13.74 30.83
CA SER A 97 -4.22 -14.71 31.51
C SER A 97 -2.75 -14.60 31.10
N ARG A 98 -2.46 -13.98 29.95
CA ARG A 98 -1.10 -13.79 29.44
C ARG A 98 -1.04 -12.52 28.58
N PRO A 99 -1.07 -11.33 29.21
CA PRO A 99 -1.10 -10.08 28.50
C PRO A 99 0.17 -9.91 27.66
N THR A 100 0.03 -9.25 26.52
CA THR A 100 1.15 -8.83 25.68
C THR A 100 1.93 -7.72 26.39
N SER A 101 3.26 -7.84 26.46
CA SER A 101 4.07 -6.78 27.04
C SER A 101 3.95 -5.48 26.24
N PRO A 102 4.04 -4.29 26.86
CA PRO A 102 3.97 -3.03 26.14
C PRO A 102 5.02 -2.88 25.02
N GLU A 103 6.18 -3.49 25.21
CA GLU A 103 7.25 -3.54 24.21
C GLU A 103 6.84 -4.37 22.99
N LEU A 104 6.33 -5.58 23.20
CA LEU A 104 5.87 -6.44 22.10
C LEU A 104 4.66 -5.84 21.38
N ALA A 105 3.76 -5.17 22.10
CA ALA A 105 2.65 -4.44 21.49
C ALA A 105 3.14 -3.28 20.60
N ARG A 106 4.20 -2.57 21.02
CA ARG A 106 4.88 -1.56 20.19
C ARG A 106 5.56 -2.16 18.98
N HIS A 107 6.26 -3.29 19.13
CA HIS A 107 6.89 -3.99 18.02
C HIS A 107 5.86 -4.36 16.96
N ARG A 108 4.74 -4.95 17.37
CA ARG A 108 3.73 -5.51 16.45
C ARG A 108 2.96 -4.44 15.67
N ARG A 109 2.55 -3.36 16.33
CA ARG A 109 1.67 -2.35 15.70
C ARG A 109 2.37 -1.65 14.54
N THR A 110 1.60 -1.23 13.55
CA THR A 110 2.07 -0.32 12.50
C THR A 110 2.64 0.95 13.12
N ALA A 111 3.88 1.27 12.74
CA ALA A 111 4.56 2.50 13.16
C ALA A 111 4.90 3.42 11.97
N ARG A 112 4.83 2.89 10.75
CA ARG A 112 5.03 3.63 9.50
C ARG A 112 4.06 3.12 8.44
N ALA A 113 3.37 4.04 7.79
CA ALA A 113 2.39 3.78 6.74
C ALA A 113 2.61 4.78 5.61
N GLU A 114 2.65 4.31 4.38
CA GLU A 114 2.99 5.15 3.23
C GLU A 114 2.22 4.70 2.00
N ILE A 115 1.80 5.65 1.16
CA ILE A 115 1.64 5.37 -0.28
C ILE A 115 2.94 5.80 -0.97
N TYR A 116 3.33 5.09 -2.02
CA TYR A 116 4.60 5.34 -2.70
C TYR A 116 4.47 5.23 -4.21
N ARG A 117 5.37 5.91 -4.91
CA ARG A 117 5.72 5.62 -6.30
C ARG A 117 7.19 5.26 -6.39
N ARG A 118 7.50 4.19 -7.11
CA ARG A 118 8.84 3.65 -7.31
C ARG A 118 9.34 4.01 -8.71
N PHE A 119 10.59 4.43 -8.80
CA PHE A 119 11.19 4.85 -10.06
C PHE A 119 11.97 3.71 -10.73
N GLY A 120 11.89 3.66 -12.06
CA GLY A 120 12.75 2.83 -12.88
C GLY A 120 14.13 3.46 -13.11
N ARG A 121 14.98 2.77 -13.87
CA ARG A 121 16.34 3.22 -14.23
C ARG A 121 16.36 4.54 -15.01
N SER A 122 15.31 4.83 -15.75
CA SER A 122 15.11 6.03 -16.56
C SER A 122 14.58 7.23 -15.76
N CYS A 123 14.55 7.15 -14.43
CA CYS A 123 14.03 8.20 -13.55
C CYS A 123 12.54 8.54 -13.76
N VAL A 124 11.76 7.63 -14.34
CA VAL A 124 10.29 7.75 -14.41
C VAL A 124 9.61 6.80 -13.43
N PRO A 125 8.41 7.13 -12.90
CA PRO A 125 7.63 6.21 -12.09
C PRO A 125 7.24 4.95 -12.87
N MET A 126 7.40 3.80 -12.24
CA MET A 126 7.17 2.48 -12.83
C MET A 126 6.25 1.58 -11.99
N SER A 127 6.02 1.91 -10.72
CA SER A 127 5.13 1.18 -9.83
C SER A 127 4.59 2.11 -8.75
N TRP A 128 3.36 1.85 -8.28
CA TRP A 128 2.66 2.60 -7.26
C TRP A 128 2.08 1.63 -6.24
N GLY A 129 2.09 2.00 -4.97
CA GLY A 129 1.70 1.07 -3.92
C GLY A 129 1.39 1.72 -2.58
N VAL A 130 0.94 0.89 -1.65
CA VAL A 130 0.80 1.18 -0.23
C VAL A 130 1.71 0.22 0.52
N GLN A 131 2.40 0.68 1.56
CA GLN A 131 3.24 -0.16 2.40
C GLN A 131 3.09 0.20 3.88
N LEU A 132 2.98 -0.83 4.72
CA LEU A 132 2.94 -0.70 6.18
C LEU A 132 4.14 -1.39 6.80
N PHE A 133 4.74 -0.76 7.81
CA PHE A 133 5.83 -1.31 8.59
C PHE A 133 5.50 -1.26 10.09
N ASN A 134 5.93 -2.28 10.82
CA ASN A 134 5.71 -2.39 12.24
C ASN A 134 6.69 -1.51 13.05
N GLY A 135 6.64 -1.59 14.39
CA GLY A 135 7.51 -0.82 15.30
C GLY A 135 9.00 -1.14 15.19
N ALA A 136 9.39 -2.22 14.52
CA ALA A 136 10.76 -2.60 14.23
C ALA A 136 11.17 -2.30 12.79
N ASN A 137 10.35 -1.54 12.04
CA ASN A 137 10.56 -1.23 10.63
C ASN A 137 10.58 -2.47 9.72
N GLU A 138 9.93 -3.56 10.14
CA GLU A 138 9.72 -4.77 9.34
C GLU A 138 8.45 -4.60 8.50
N GLN A 139 8.49 -4.98 7.24
CA GLN A 139 7.33 -4.83 6.36
C GLN A 139 6.20 -5.78 6.78
N GLN A 140 5.02 -5.22 7.04
CA GLN A 140 3.82 -5.97 7.38
C GLN A 140 3.06 -6.38 6.12
N ILE A 141 2.80 -5.42 5.24
CA ILE A 141 2.07 -5.63 3.99
C ILE A 141 2.47 -4.57 2.95
N THR A 142 2.49 -5.00 1.69
CA THR A 142 2.50 -4.17 0.50
C THR A 142 1.21 -4.41 -0.26
N VAL A 143 0.57 -3.34 -0.74
CA VAL A 143 -0.53 -3.40 -1.71
C VAL A 143 -0.07 -2.67 -2.96
N LEU A 144 0.14 -3.42 -4.04
CA LEU A 144 0.46 -2.89 -5.36
C LEU A 144 -0.83 -2.40 -6.03
N LEU A 145 -0.79 -1.15 -6.49
CA LEU A 145 -1.91 -0.51 -7.18
C LEU A 145 -1.88 -0.85 -8.68
N PRO A 146 -2.99 -0.61 -9.41
CA PRO A 146 -3.05 -0.89 -10.84
C PRO A 146 -1.93 -0.18 -11.61
N ASN A 147 -1.15 -0.95 -12.37
CA ASN A 147 -0.01 -0.43 -13.11
C ASN A 147 -0.39 -0.07 -14.56
N PRO A 148 -0.19 1.18 -15.03
CA PRO A 148 -0.46 1.62 -16.40
C PRO A 148 0.26 0.82 -17.49
N PHE A 149 1.38 0.19 -17.17
CA PHE A 149 2.19 -0.53 -18.16
C PHE A 149 1.86 -2.02 -18.24
N LEU A 150 1.01 -2.56 -17.36
CA LEU A 150 0.73 -3.98 -17.26
C LEU A 150 -0.73 -4.28 -17.58
N HIS A 151 -0.94 -5.33 -18.37
CA HIS A 151 -2.26 -5.87 -18.62
C HIS A 151 -2.84 -6.46 -17.32
N PRO A 152 -4.05 -6.06 -16.86
CA PRO A 152 -4.57 -6.42 -15.53
C PRO A 152 -4.57 -7.94 -15.23
N GLU A 153 -4.98 -8.73 -16.22
CA GLU A 153 -5.13 -10.19 -16.06
C GLU A 153 -3.85 -11.00 -16.29
N THR A 154 -2.92 -10.49 -17.10
CA THR A 154 -1.79 -11.31 -17.58
C THR A 154 -0.45 -10.78 -17.13
N ASP A 155 -0.42 -9.60 -16.52
CA ASP A 155 0.78 -8.84 -16.14
C ASP A 155 1.79 -8.66 -17.29
N ARG A 156 1.33 -8.83 -18.54
CA ARG A 156 2.14 -8.57 -19.73
C ARG A 156 2.26 -7.07 -19.95
N LEU A 157 3.43 -6.65 -20.43
CA LEU A 157 3.66 -5.28 -20.84
C LEU A 157 2.67 -4.86 -21.92
N LEU A 158 1.99 -3.74 -21.69
CA LEU A 158 1.14 -3.10 -22.66
C LEU A 158 1.98 -2.40 -23.71
N LYS A 159 1.42 -2.34 -24.91
CA LYS A 159 1.97 -1.52 -25.99
C LYS A 159 1.95 -0.06 -25.55
N GLU A 160 0.78 0.50 -25.25
CA GLU A 160 0.63 1.88 -24.77
C GLU A 160 0.24 1.87 -23.30
N PRO A 161 0.77 2.80 -22.48
CA PRO A 161 0.35 2.90 -21.09
C PRO A 161 -1.14 3.25 -21.00
N ASP A 162 -1.86 2.52 -20.16
CA ASP A 162 -3.23 2.85 -19.78
C ASP A 162 -3.23 3.72 -18.52
N TRP A 163 -3.22 5.04 -18.71
CA TRP A 163 -3.19 6.00 -17.62
C TRP A 163 -4.47 6.02 -16.76
N SER A 164 -5.57 5.43 -17.23
CA SER A 164 -6.79 5.31 -16.41
C SER A 164 -6.56 4.42 -15.18
N ARG A 165 -5.54 3.55 -15.22
CA ARG A 165 -5.13 2.68 -14.11
C ARG A 165 -4.58 3.46 -12.90
N LEU A 166 -4.23 4.74 -13.07
CA LEU A 166 -3.85 5.60 -11.94
C LEU A 166 -5.06 6.16 -11.16
N ALA A 167 -6.30 5.83 -11.52
CA ALA A 167 -7.48 6.35 -10.83
C ALA A 167 -7.49 6.06 -9.33
N LEU A 168 -7.10 4.86 -8.89
CA LEU A 168 -6.99 4.53 -7.46
C LEU A 168 -5.86 5.32 -6.78
N TRP A 169 -4.71 5.47 -7.44
CA TRP A 169 -3.61 6.30 -6.94
C TRP A 169 -4.05 7.76 -6.73
N ASP A 170 -4.71 8.35 -7.72
CA ASP A 170 -5.22 9.72 -7.63
C ASP A 170 -6.31 9.85 -6.54
N LYS A 171 -7.19 8.84 -6.40
CA LYS A 171 -8.20 8.78 -5.32
C LYS A 171 -7.55 8.80 -3.94
N LEU A 172 -6.52 7.98 -3.72
CA LEU A 172 -5.80 7.94 -2.44
C LEU A 172 -5.09 9.26 -2.17
N ARG A 173 -4.46 9.85 -3.19
CA ARG A 173 -3.81 11.16 -3.11
C ARG A 173 -4.79 12.27 -2.69
N ALA A 174 -5.95 12.31 -3.33
CA ALA A 174 -7.01 13.26 -3.01
C ALA A 174 -7.53 13.05 -1.58
N ARG A 175 -7.82 11.79 -1.20
CA ARG A 175 -8.41 11.47 0.11
C ARG A 175 -7.51 11.84 1.29
N TRP A 176 -6.23 11.51 1.20
CA TRP A 176 -5.30 11.56 2.33
C TRP A 176 -4.43 12.82 2.36
N PHE A 177 -4.22 13.46 1.21
CA PHE A 177 -3.32 14.61 1.09
C PHE A 177 -3.99 15.85 0.47
N GLY A 178 -5.26 15.77 0.07
CA GLY A 178 -5.97 16.87 -0.59
C GLY A 178 -5.44 17.18 -2.00
N LEU A 179 -4.63 16.29 -2.58
CA LEU A 179 -4.04 16.43 -3.91
C LEU A 179 -5.05 15.94 -4.95
N THR A 180 -5.97 16.83 -5.36
CA THR A 180 -7.09 16.47 -6.26
C THR A 180 -6.73 16.45 -7.73
N GLU A 181 -5.69 17.16 -8.12
CA GLU A 181 -5.21 17.17 -9.51
C GLU A 181 -4.23 16.01 -9.74
N PRO A 182 -4.35 15.30 -10.88
CA PRO A 182 -3.39 14.27 -11.23
C PRO A 182 -1.98 14.86 -11.40
N ASP A 183 -0.97 14.16 -10.87
CA ASP A 183 0.40 14.62 -10.94
C ASP A 183 1.04 14.26 -12.29
N PRO A 184 1.59 15.26 -13.02
CA PRO A 184 2.23 15.03 -14.31
C PRO A 184 3.42 14.06 -14.24
N VAL A 185 4.11 13.98 -13.11
CA VAL A 185 5.25 13.05 -12.94
C VAL A 185 4.81 11.60 -13.10
N ASP A 186 3.61 11.25 -12.60
CA ASP A 186 3.08 9.88 -12.68
C ASP A 186 2.74 9.46 -14.12
N ARG A 187 2.63 10.43 -15.03
CA ARG A 187 2.28 10.24 -16.46
C ARG A 187 3.43 10.59 -17.41
N SER A 188 4.64 10.74 -16.86
CA SER A 188 5.82 11.20 -17.61
C SER A 188 6.52 10.09 -18.39
N ALA A 189 6.28 8.83 -18.04
CA ALA A 189 6.90 7.69 -18.72
C ALA A 189 6.32 7.48 -20.11
N TRP A 190 7.18 7.15 -21.07
CA TRP A 190 6.80 6.72 -22.41
C TRP A 190 7.48 5.39 -22.73
N ARG A 191 7.05 4.69 -23.78
CA ARG A 191 7.48 3.30 -24.10
C ARG A 191 8.99 3.04 -24.00
N GLY A 192 9.84 3.99 -24.41
CA GLY A 192 11.31 3.83 -24.40
C GLY A 192 11.95 3.98 -23.03
N ALA A 193 11.23 4.44 -22.01
CA ALA A 193 11.74 4.62 -20.66
C ALA A 193 11.86 3.31 -19.85
N GLN A 194 11.39 2.18 -20.40
CA GLN A 194 11.50 0.87 -19.73
C GLN A 194 12.81 0.12 -20.07
N ALA A 195 13.63 0.67 -20.98
CA ALA A 195 14.93 0.13 -21.39
C ALA A 195 16.06 0.57 -20.44
#